data_AF-A0A382EVN5-F1
#
_entry.id   AF-A0A382EVN5-F1
#
_cell.length_a   1.000
_cell.length_b   1.000
_cell.length_c   1.000
_cell.angle_alpha   90.00
_cell.angle_beta   90.00
_cell.angle_gamma   90.00
#
_symmetry.space_group_name_H-M   'P 1'
#
loop_
_entity.id
_entity.type
_entity.pdbx_description
1 polymer ?
#
loop_
_entity_poly.entity_id
_entity_poly.type
_entity_poly.pdbx_seq_one_letter_code
_entity_poly.pdbx_strand_id
1 'polypeptide(L)'
;MAFTDDWLSLTTEETLEPDLKICDPHHHLWDAGFDPSAKFRSEQVESRYLFDEILAEVNSGHNVISTVFIECMSMYKADGPAHLRPVGETEFVNGIAAMSASGRYGSCRIAAGIVGLTDMNLGSGAREVLEAHISAGAGRFRGIRHAASWDASDDIRNSHTKPTQHMLADAKFREGISQLAPLNMSFEAWCYHP
;
A
#
# COMPACT_ATOMS: atom_id res chain seq x y z
N MET A 1 -10.84 -13.77 -13.84
CA MET A 1 -12.20 -13.22 -13.75
C MET A 1 -12.61 -13.37 -12.32
N ALA A 2 -13.00 -12.25 -11.73
CA ALA A 2 -13.42 -12.15 -10.36
C ALA A 2 -14.59 -13.11 -10.13
N PHE A 3 -14.61 -13.80 -8.98
CA PHE A 3 -15.71 -14.75 -8.71
C PHE A 3 -16.99 -14.03 -8.28
N THR A 4 -16.98 -12.69 -8.25
CA THR A 4 -18.09 -11.86 -7.75
C THR A 4 -18.66 -10.86 -8.74
N ASP A 5 -18.23 -10.85 -10.00
CA ASP A 5 -18.75 -9.93 -11.03
C ASP A 5 -20.29 -10.03 -11.17
N ASP A 6 -20.83 -11.25 -11.18
CA ASP A 6 -22.28 -11.48 -11.24
C ASP A 6 -23.00 -10.85 -10.04
N TRP A 7 -22.41 -10.91 -8.84
CA TRP A 7 -22.98 -10.32 -7.63
C TRP A 7 -22.91 -8.78 -7.64
N LEU A 8 -21.77 -8.20 -8.05
CA LEU A 8 -21.61 -6.75 -8.18
C LEU A 8 -22.56 -6.15 -9.22
N SER A 9 -22.91 -6.92 -10.26
CA SER A 9 -23.82 -6.47 -11.33
C SER A 9 -25.30 -6.40 -10.92
N LEU A 10 -25.67 -6.90 -9.73
CA LEU A 10 -27.07 -6.94 -9.28
C LEU A 10 -27.68 -5.56 -9.04
N THR A 11 -26.88 -4.52 -8.84
CA THR A 11 -27.34 -3.15 -8.63
C THR A 11 -26.34 -2.17 -9.21
N THR A 12 -26.84 -1.19 -9.96
CA THR A 12 -26.04 -0.06 -10.45
C THR A 12 -26.62 1.21 -9.86
N GLU A 13 -25.80 1.94 -9.12
CA GLU A 13 -26.17 3.22 -8.52
C GLU A 13 -25.80 4.38 -9.47
N GLU A 14 -26.54 5.49 -9.39
CA GLU A 14 -26.21 6.70 -10.14
C GLU A 14 -24.95 7.36 -9.57
N THR A 15 -24.00 7.74 -10.44
CA THR A 15 -22.80 8.47 -10.03
C THR A 15 -23.17 9.87 -9.55
N LEU A 16 -22.91 10.12 -8.27
CA LEU A 16 -23.08 11.45 -7.68
C LEU A 16 -21.89 12.35 -8.02
N GLU A 17 -22.18 13.60 -8.38
CA GLU A 17 -21.18 14.63 -8.70
C GLU A 17 -20.08 14.13 -9.67
N PRO A 18 -20.44 13.65 -10.87
CA PRO A 18 -19.51 12.93 -11.75
C PRO A 18 -18.31 13.78 -12.20
N ASP A 19 -18.40 15.11 -12.14
CA ASP A 19 -17.30 16.01 -12.50
C ASP A 19 -16.33 16.29 -11.32
N LEU A 20 -16.72 15.96 -10.08
CA LEU A 20 -15.91 16.22 -8.90
C LEU A 20 -14.60 15.42 -8.97
N LYS A 21 -13.47 16.13 -8.99
CA LYS A 21 -12.15 15.52 -9.03
C LYS A 21 -11.86 14.84 -7.70
N ILE A 22 -11.67 13.52 -7.75
CA ILE A 22 -11.40 12.69 -6.58
C ILE A 22 -9.96 12.18 -6.63
N CYS A 23 -9.29 12.23 -5.48
CA CYS A 23 -8.11 11.41 -5.23
C CYS A 23 -8.57 10.26 -4.34
N ASP A 24 -8.44 9.03 -4.81
CA ASP A 24 -8.58 7.85 -3.96
C ASP A 24 -7.32 7.75 -3.08
N PRO A 25 -7.40 8.00 -1.76
CA PRO A 25 -6.22 8.08 -0.92
C PRO A 25 -5.71 6.70 -0.47
N HIS A 26 -6.42 5.62 -0.77
CA HIS A 26 -6.08 4.31 -0.23
C HIS A 26 -6.62 3.17 -1.08
N HIS A 27 -5.73 2.56 -1.87
CA HIS A 27 -5.95 1.24 -2.44
C HIS A 27 -4.73 0.32 -2.26
N HIS A 28 -4.91 -0.95 -2.58
CA HIS A 28 -3.84 -1.94 -2.64
C HIS A 28 -3.70 -2.48 -4.07
N LEU A 29 -2.61 -3.18 -4.34
CA LEU A 29 -2.35 -3.90 -5.59
C LEU A 29 -1.65 -5.21 -5.21
N TRP A 30 -2.19 -6.34 -5.65
CA TRP A 30 -1.65 -7.65 -5.26
C TRP A 30 -1.90 -8.72 -6.31
N ASP A 31 -1.07 -9.75 -6.25
CA ASP A 31 -1.30 -11.01 -6.94
C ASP A 31 -0.96 -12.17 -5.97
N ALA A 32 -1.98 -12.65 -5.28
CA ALA A 32 -1.88 -13.74 -4.32
C ALA A 32 -1.84 -15.12 -5.00
N GLY A 33 -2.08 -15.21 -6.31
CA GLY A 33 -2.01 -16.46 -7.07
C GLY A 33 -0.57 -17.00 -7.20
N PHE A 34 0.42 -16.11 -7.15
CA PHE A 34 1.83 -16.45 -7.33
C PHE A 34 2.72 -16.12 -6.12
N ASP A 35 2.16 -15.51 -5.08
CA ASP A 35 2.90 -15.10 -3.87
C ASP A 35 2.65 -16.09 -2.70
N PRO A 36 3.61 -16.96 -2.35
CA PRO A 36 3.47 -17.86 -1.20
C PRO A 36 3.41 -17.14 0.15
N SER A 37 3.83 -15.87 0.23
CA SER A 37 3.74 -15.05 1.44
C SER A 37 2.34 -14.46 1.64
N ALA A 38 1.52 -14.45 0.58
CA ALA A 38 0.11 -14.11 0.63
C ALA A 38 -0.78 -15.23 1.24
N LYS A 39 -0.22 -16.32 1.79
CA LYS A 39 -1.00 -17.42 2.40
C LYS A 39 -1.97 -17.00 3.51
N PHE A 40 -1.77 -15.85 4.14
CA PHE A 40 -2.74 -15.27 5.07
C PHE A 40 -4.03 -14.77 4.41
N ARG A 41 -4.12 -14.82 3.08
CA ARG A 41 -5.20 -14.31 2.24
C ARG A 41 -6.08 -15.42 1.65
N SER A 42 -6.09 -16.62 2.23
CA SER A 42 -6.92 -17.76 1.75
C SER A 42 -8.43 -17.50 1.76
N GLU A 43 -8.87 -16.40 2.39
CA GLU A 43 -10.26 -15.93 2.45
C GLU A 43 -10.54 -14.78 1.46
N GLN A 44 -9.57 -14.35 0.66
CA GLN A 44 -9.80 -13.29 -0.30
C GLN A 44 -10.74 -13.75 -1.40
N VAL A 45 -11.80 -12.96 -1.57
CA VAL A 45 -12.75 -13.06 -2.68
C VAL A 45 -12.00 -12.92 -4.01
N GLU A 46 -11.03 -11.99 -4.07
CA GLU A 46 -10.19 -11.75 -5.25
C GLU A 46 -8.71 -12.03 -4.98
N SER A 47 -8.19 -13.05 -5.68
CA SER A 47 -6.79 -13.47 -5.57
C SER A 47 -5.82 -12.55 -6.29
N ARG A 48 -6.31 -11.67 -7.18
CA ARG A 48 -5.49 -10.74 -7.95
C ARG A 48 -6.25 -9.44 -8.17
N TYR A 49 -5.56 -8.33 -7.94
CA TYR A 49 -6.04 -6.98 -8.19
C TYR A 49 -4.85 -6.11 -8.62
N LEU A 50 -4.68 -5.95 -9.93
CA LEU A 50 -3.56 -5.25 -10.55
C LEU A 50 -4.09 -4.14 -11.47
N PHE A 51 -3.33 -3.79 -12.52
CA PHE A 51 -3.62 -2.65 -13.39
C PHE A 51 -4.99 -2.73 -14.06
N ASP A 52 -5.37 -3.87 -14.64
CA ASP A 52 -6.62 -3.98 -15.39
C ASP A 52 -7.84 -3.85 -14.46
N GLU A 53 -7.76 -4.40 -13.24
CA GLU A 53 -8.83 -4.30 -12.24
C GLU A 53 -8.99 -2.87 -11.74
N ILE A 54 -7.91 -2.23 -11.25
CA ILE A 54 -8.01 -0.85 -10.78
C ILE A 54 -8.37 0.12 -11.91
N LEU A 55 -7.94 -0.15 -13.15
CA LEU A 55 -8.30 0.66 -14.30
C LEU A 55 -9.81 0.60 -14.58
N ALA A 56 -10.42 -0.58 -14.45
CA ALA A 56 -11.87 -0.71 -14.58
C ALA A 56 -12.60 0.09 -13.48
N GLU A 57 -12.13 0.00 -12.24
CA GLU A 57 -12.78 0.67 -11.10
C GLU A 57 -12.66 2.20 -11.15
N VAL A 58 -11.50 2.76 -11.48
CA VAL A 58 -11.34 4.22 -11.59
C VAL A 58 -12.09 4.82 -12.80
N ASN A 59 -12.58 3.98 -13.72
CA ASN A 59 -13.42 4.37 -14.86
C ASN A 59 -14.89 3.94 -14.69
N SER A 60 -15.32 3.56 -13.48
CA SER A 60 -16.68 3.05 -13.20
C SER A 60 -17.76 4.15 -13.11
N GLY A 61 -17.37 5.42 -13.10
CA GLY A 61 -18.31 6.55 -13.18
C GLY A 61 -17.78 7.84 -12.54
N HIS A 62 -17.28 7.75 -11.30
CA HIS A 62 -16.71 8.91 -10.60
C HIS A 62 -15.40 9.40 -11.26
N ASN A 63 -15.16 10.72 -11.23
CA ASN A 63 -13.96 11.34 -11.78
C ASN A 63 -12.75 11.20 -10.84
N VAL A 64 -12.26 9.97 -10.70
CA VAL A 64 -11.02 9.66 -9.99
C VAL A 64 -9.83 10.05 -10.87
N ILE A 65 -9.09 11.09 -10.47
CA ILE A 65 -7.97 11.63 -11.24
C ILE A 65 -6.61 11.12 -10.76
N SER A 66 -6.56 10.57 -9.56
CA SER A 66 -5.34 10.00 -8.99
C SER A 66 -5.67 9.03 -7.87
N THR A 67 -4.76 8.09 -7.63
CA THR A 67 -4.87 7.16 -6.50
C THR A 67 -3.57 7.11 -5.69
N VAL A 68 -3.65 6.65 -4.45
CA VAL A 68 -2.49 6.39 -3.58
C VAL A 68 -2.48 4.92 -3.18
N PHE A 69 -1.37 4.24 -3.50
CA PHE A 69 -1.14 2.87 -3.08
C PHE A 69 -0.62 2.85 -1.65
N ILE A 70 -1.18 1.96 -0.82
CA ILE A 70 -0.71 1.65 0.52
C ILE A 70 -0.15 0.22 0.54
N GLU A 71 0.94 0.00 1.26
CA GLU A 71 1.63 -1.28 1.28
C GLU A 71 0.71 -2.45 1.63
N CYS A 72 0.99 -3.64 1.11
CA CYS A 72 0.23 -4.85 1.43
C CYS A 72 1.08 -6.12 1.37
N MET A 73 2.40 -5.99 1.49
CA MET A 73 3.38 -7.07 1.38
C MET A 73 3.41 -7.75 0.02
N SER A 74 3.04 -7.05 -1.05
CA SER A 74 3.11 -7.60 -2.40
C SER A 74 4.53 -7.45 -2.97
N MET A 75 5.02 -8.49 -3.65
CA MET A 75 6.22 -8.41 -4.50
C MET A 75 7.49 -7.90 -3.79
N TYR A 76 7.67 -8.25 -2.50
CA TYR A 76 8.94 -8.00 -1.82
C TYR A 76 10.08 -8.70 -2.57
N LYS A 77 11.29 -8.11 -2.51
CA LYS A 77 12.47 -8.74 -3.11
C LYS A 77 12.70 -10.13 -2.50
N ALA A 78 13.03 -11.09 -3.35
CA ALA A 78 13.28 -12.46 -2.92
C ALA A 78 14.63 -12.63 -2.20
N ASP A 79 15.60 -11.78 -2.53
CA ASP A 79 16.98 -11.82 -2.04
C ASP A 79 17.41 -10.47 -1.43
N GLY A 80 18.69 -10.40 -1.03
CA GLY A 80 19.27 -9.24 -0.37
C GLY A 80 18.93 -9.10 1.12
N PRO A 81 19.43 -8.01 1.76
CA PRO A 81 19.21 -7.72 3.17
C PRO A 81 17.72 -7.63 3.50
N ALA A 82 17.31 -8.25 4.61
CA ALA A 82 15.90 -8.39 4.95
C ALA A 82 15.16 -7.03 5.05
N HIS A 83 15.82 -5.98 5.58
CA HIS A 83 15.23 -4.66 5.73
C HIS A 83 15.02 -3.90 4.40
N LEU A 84 15.69 -4.32 3.32
CA LEU A 84 15.55 -3.72 1.99
C LEU A 84 14.56 -4.46 1.09
N ARG A 85 14.10 -5.66 1.48
CA ARG A 85 13.15 -6.43 0.67
C ARG A 85 11.81 -5.72 0.40
N PRO A 86 11.24 -4.95 1.35
CA PRO A 86 10.02 -4.19 1.08
C PRO A 86 10.12 -3.18 -0.07
N VAL A 87 11.33 -2.74 -0.43
CA VAL A 87 11.55 -1.85 -1.58
C VAL A 87 11.07 -2.48 -2.90
N GLY A 88 11.03 -3.81 -2.99
CA GLY A 88 10.47 -4.53 -4.14
C GLY A 88 9.00 -4.18 -4.41
N GLU A 89 8.19 -3.96 -3.35
CA GLU A 89 6.79 -3.55 -3.52
C GLU A 89 6.70 -2.16 -4.17
N THR A 90 7.55 -1.23 -3.74
CA THR A 90 7.62 0.12 -4.32
C THR A 90 8.04 0.09 -5.79
N GLU A 91 9.01 -0.75 -6.16
CA GLU A 91 9.42 -0.94 -7.56
C GLU A 91 8.27 -1.50 -8.41
N PHE A 92 7.60 -2.54 -7.89
CA PHE A 92 6.46 -3.18 -8.53
C PHE A 92 5.32 -2.20 -8.78
N VAL A 93 4.91 -1.46 -7.74
CA VAL A 93 3.83 -0.48 -7.83
C VAL A 93 4.21 0.67 -8.75
N ASN A 94 5.46 1.14 -8.72
CA ASN A 94 5.92 2.18 -9.65
C ASN A 94 5.87 1.70 -11.11
N GLY A 95 6.10 0.41 -11.37
CA GLY A 95 5.88 -0.22 -12.68
C GLY A 95 4.43 -0.13 -13.14
N ILE A 96 3.47 -0.45 -12.27
CA ILE A 96 2.03 -0.30 -12.54
C ILE A 96 1.66 1.18 -12.74
N ALA A 97 2.17 2.07 -11.88
CA ALA A 97 1.94 3.50 -11.98
C ALA A 97 2.42 4.09 -13.33
N ALA A 98 3.49 3.54 -13.90
CA ALA A 98 4.01 3.94 -15.21
C ALA A 98 3.05 3.62 -16.35
N MET A 99 2.21 2.58 -16.24
CA MET A 99 1.25 2.20 -17.29
C MET A 99 0.22 3.32 -17.54
N SER A 100 -0.33 3.91 -16.47
CA SER A 100 -1.26 5.04 -16.57
C SER A 100 -0.59 6.37 -16.94
N ALA A 101 0.75 6.45 -16.83
CA ALA A 101 1.47 7.73 -16.83
C ALA A 101 1.46 8.49 -18.16
N SER A 102 1.10 7.84 -19.27
CA SER A 102 0.95 8.50 -20.58
C SER A 102 -0.41 9.16 -20.78
N GLY A 103 -1.40 8.85 -19.94
CA GLY A 103 -2.79 9.25 -20.14
C GLY A 103 -3.54 8.44 -21.21
N ARG A 104 -2.89 7.46 -21.86
CA ARG A 104 -3.51 6.65 -22.92
C ARG A 104 -4.56 5.66 -22.41
N TYR A 105 -4.50 5.33 -21.12
CA TYR A 105 -5.50 4.50 -20.44
C TYR A 105 -6.58 5.35 -19.74
N GLY A 106 -6.61 6.66 -19.96
CA GLY A 106 -7.50 7.58 -19.26
C GLY A 106 -6.73 8.63 -18.46
N SER A 107 -7.48 9.55 -17.86
CA SER A 107 -6.93 10.72 -17.15
C SER A 107 -6.37 10.38 -15.77
N CYS A 108 -6.84 9.29 -15.15
CA CYS A 108 -6.42 8.88 -13.81
C CYS A 108 -4.92 8.52 -13.73
N ARG A 109 -4.25 9.05 -12.71
CA ARG A 109 -2.87 8.72 -12.34
C ARG A 109 -2.90 7.65 -11.25
N ILE A 110 -2.89 6.39 -11.66
CA ILE A 110 -2.86 5.25 -10.74
C ILE A 110 -1.54 5.27 -9.95
N ALA A 111 -1.65 5.11 -8.63
CA ALA A 111 -0.56 5.16 -7.66
C ALA A 111 0.33 6.41 -7.84
N ALA A 112 -0.30 7.57 -7.95
CA ALA A 112 0.37 8.87 -7.98
C ALA A 112 1.18 9.14 -6.70
N GLY A 113 0.74 8.57 -5.58
CA GLY A 113 1.51 8.41 -4.34
C GLY A 113 1.71 6.93 -4.01
N ILE A 114 2.87 6.60 -3.44
CA ILE A 114 3.21 5.27 -2.95
C ILE A 114 3.59 5.38 -1.48
N VAL A 115 2.92 4.61 -0.63
CA VAL A 115 3.25 4.39 0.78
C VAL A 115 3.72 2.95 0.93
N GLY A 116 4.99 2.76 1.30
CA GLY A 116 5.62 1.42 1.41
C GLY A 116 6.05 1.09 2.84
N LEU A 117 6.46 -0.15 3.10
CA LEU A 117 6.92 -0.52 4.45
C LEU A 117 8.38 -0.15 4.69
N THR A 118 8.65 0.50 5.83
CA THR A 118 10.00 0.53 6.44
C THR A 118 9.89 0.19 7.93
N ASP A 119 10.71 -0.75 8.40
CA ASP A 119 10.76 -1.09 9.82
C ASP A 119 11.42 0.04 10.62
N MET A 120 10.60 0.80 11.35
CA MET A 120 11.05 1.89 12.22
C MET A 120 11.81 1.39 13.45
N ASN A 121 11.72 0.11 13.82
CA ASN A 121 12.51 -0.48 14.92
C ASN A 121 14.02 -0.57 14.60
N LEU A 122 14.42 -0.23 13.37
CA LEU A 122 15.81 -0.05 12.97
C LEU A 122 16.44 1.23 13.56
N GLY A 123 15.64 2.14 14.14
CA GLY A 123 16.14 3.44 14.61
C GLY A 123 16.67 4.27 13.44
N SER A 124 17.82 4.92 13.61
CA SER A 124 18.46 5.68 12.52
C SER A 124 18.74 4.84 11.26
N GLY A 125 18.85 3.52 11.38
CA GLY A 125 19.01 2.59 10.26
C GLY A 125 17.84 2.59 9.26
N ALA A 126 16.65 3.06 9.67
CA ALA A 126 15.51 3.23 8.77
C ALA A 126 15.81 4.18 7.59
N ARG A 127 16.77 5.10 7.76
CA ARG A 127 17.18 6.07 6.75
C ARG A 127 17.59 5.40 5.43
N GLU A 128 18.34 4.31 5.50
CA GLU A 128 18.83 3.58 4.31
C GLU A 128 17.65 3.05 3.48
N VAL A 129 16.65 2.47 4.16
CA VAL A 129 15.47 1.89 3.50
C VAL A 129 14.59 2.98 2.89
N LEU A 130 14.43 4.11 3.59
CA LEU A 130 13.68 5.26 3.09
C LEU A 130 14.31 5.84 1.81
N GLU A 131 15.64 5.97 1.77
CA GLU A 131 16.36 6.44 0.57
C GLU A 131 16.24 5.46 -0.59
N ALA A 132 16.29 4.15 -0.31
CA ALA A 132 16.05 3.11 -1.31
C ALA A 132 14.63 3.18 -1.90
N HIS A 133 13.61 3.38 -1.05
CA HIS A 133 12.24 3.58 -1.49
C HIS A 133 12.06 4.86 -2.33
N ILE A 134 12.67 5.98 -1.93
CA ILE A 134 12.63 7.23 -2.70
C ILE A 134 13.19 7.02 -4.11
N SER A 135 14.32 6.32 -4.22
CA SER A 135 14.92 5.97 -5.50
C SER A 135 13.99 5.06 -6.32
N ALA A 136 13.47 3.98 -5.71
CA ALA A 136 12.59 3.02 -6.37
C ALA A 136 11.26 3.63 -6.85
N GLY A 137 10.71 4.56 -6.08
CA GLY A 137 9.43 5.21 -6.36
C GLY A 137 9.50 6.26 -7.48
N ALA A 138 10.69 6.60 -7.98
CA ALA A 138 10.89 7.55 -9.09
C ALA A 138 10.06 8.85 -8.95
N GLY A 139 10.06 9.43 -7.74
CA GLY A 139 9.32 10.65 -7.43
C GLY A 139 7.85 10.44 -7.01
N ARG A 140 7.36 9.20 -6.89
CA ARG A 140 6.01 8.85 -6.38
C ARG A 140 5.99 8.39 -4.92
N PHE A 141 7.13 8.04 -4.33
CA PHE A 141 7.18 7.64 -2.91
C PHE A 141 6.85 8.83 -2.01
N ARG A 142 5.93 8.64 -1.05
CA ARG A 142 5.40 9.72 -0.20
C ARG A 142 5.45 9.44 1.29
N GLY A 143 5.65 8.19 1.69
CA GLY A 143 5.65 7.85 3.10
C GLY A 143 5.69 6.36 3.34
N ILE A 144 5.48 5.99 4.60
CA ILE A 144 5.44 4.59 5.02
C ILE A 144 4.20 4.29 5.83
N ARG A 145 3.71 3.04 5.75
CA ARG A 145 2.92 2.46 6.84
C ARG A 145 3.82 1.50 7.61
N HIS A 146 3.63 1.52 8.92
CA HIS A 146 4.16 0.52 9.82
C HIS A 146 3.03 0.14 10.76
N ALA A 147 2.34 -0.94 10.40
CA ALA A 147 1.19 -1.40 11.13
C ALA A 147 1.53 -1.62 12.62
N ALA A 148 0.68 -1.10 13.50
CA ALA A 148 0.82 -1.11 14.94
C ALA A 148 -0.39 -1.74 15.64
N SER A 149 -1.29 -2.39 14.88
CA SER A 149 -2.42 -3.14 15.43
C SER A 149 -1.91 -4.29 16.29
N TRP A 150 -2.06 -4.11 17.60
CA TRP A 150 -1.63 -5.01 18.66
C TRP A 150 -2.77 -5.18 19.68
N ASP A 151 -3.00 -6.41 20.10
CA ASP A 151 -3.83 -6.79 21.24
C ASP A 151 -3.12 -7.86 22.10
N ALA A 152 -3.49 -7.95 23.37
CA ALA A 152 -2.98 -8.94 24.31
C ALA A 152 -3.69 -10.29 24.21
N SER A 153 -4.91 -10.31 23.68
CA SER A 153 -5.70 -11.52 23.47
C SER A 153 -5.20 -12.29 22.27
N ASP A 154 -4.93 -13.59 22.45
CA ASP A 154 -4.59 -14.49 21.34
C ASP A 154 -5.76 -14.70 20.37
N ASP A 155 -6.99 -14.32 20.75
CA ASP A 155 -8.17 -14.34 19.88
C ASP A 155 -8.12 -13.24 18.81
N ILE A 156 -7.30 -12.19 19.02
CA ILE A 156 -7.18 -11.05 18.10
C ILE A 156 -5.84 -11.13 17.38
N ARG A 157 -5.92 -11.27 16.06
CA ARG A 157 -4.73 -11.43 15.22
C ARG A 157 -3.98 -10.11 15.04
N ASN A 158 -2.79 -10.00 15.62
CA ASN A 158 -1.89 -8.87 15.40
C ASN A 158 -1.44 -8.69 13.93
N SER A 159 -1.11 -7.46 13.58
CA SER A 159 -0.69 -7.09 12.23
C SER A 159 0.63 -7.75 11.79
N HIS A 160 0.85 -7.80 10.48
CA HIS A 160 1.95 -8.55 9.85
C HIS A 160 3.36 -8.04 10.18
N THR A 161 3.48 -6.79 10.64
CA THR A 161 4.71 -6.17 11.15
C THR A 161 5.12 -6.70 12.53
N LYS A 162 4.29 -7.56 13.15
CA LYS A 162 4.50 -8.15 14.47
C LYS A 162 4.75 -7.08 15.54
N PRO A 163 3.84 -6.09 15.69
CA PRO A 163 4.01 -5.04 16.67
C PRO A 163 4.02 -5.61 18.09
N THR A 164 4.69 -4.90 19.00
CA THR A 164 4.68 -5.18 20.44
C THR A 164 3.85 -4.14 21.18
N GLN A 165 3.47 -4.47 22.42
CA GLN A 165 2.84 -3.50 23.31
C GLN A 165 3.72 -2.25 23.43
N HIS A 166 3.11 -1.07 23.26
CA HIS A 166 3.80 0.23 23.33
C HIS A 166 4.89 0.48 22.27
N MET A 167 4.94 -0.29 21.18
CA MET A 167 5.94 -0.11 20.10
C MET A 167 6.07 1.35 19.63
N LEU A 168 4.95 2.07 19.44
CA LEU A 168 4.99 3.48 19.00
C LEU A 168 5.61 4.44 20.02
N ALA A 169 5.64 4.06 21.30
CA ALA A 169 6.25 4.84 22.37
C ALA A 169 7.73 4.47 22.60
N ASP A 170 8.20 3.35 22.04
CA ASP A 170 9.58 2.90 22.19
C ASP A 170 10.58 3.92 21.62
N ALA A 171 11.68 4.12 22.35
CA ALA A 171 12.66 5.15 21.99
C ALA A 171 13.32 4.88 20.63
N LYS A 172 13.57 3.61 20.30
CA LYS A 172 14.19 3.22 19.04
C LYS A 172 13.21 3.34 17.88
N PHE A 173 11.95 2.98 18.09
CA PHE A 173 10.91 3.24 17.08
C PHE A 173 10.78 4.74 16.77
N ARG A 174 10.76 5.58 17.82
CA ARG A 174 10.69 7.05 17.67
C ARG A 174 11.94 7.63 16.99
N GLU A 175 13.11 7.05 17.22
CA GLU A 175 14.33 7.37 16.48
C GLU A 175 14.15 7.08 14.98
N GLY A 176 13.54 5.94 14.62
CA GLY A 176 13.18 5.61 13.24
C GLY A 176 12.19 6.61 12.64
N ILE A 177 11.11 6.92 13.35
CA ILE A 177 10.11 7.92 12.94
C ILE A 177 10.75 9.29 12.67
N SER A 178 11.76 9.68 13.47
CA SER A 178 12.47 10.95 13.28
C SER A 178 13.19 11.07 11.92
N GLN A 179 13.43 9.95 11.22
CA GLN A 179 14.03 9.93 9.89
C GLN A 179 13.06 10.39 8.78
N LEU A 180 11.75 10.39 9.01
CA LEU A 180 10.75 10.77 8.01
C LEU A 180 10.74 12.26 7.69
N ALA A 181 10.82 13.11 8.73
CA ALA A 181 10.69 14.56 8.56
C ALA A 181 11.80 15.18 7.68
N PRO A 182 13.10 14.83 7.83
CA PRO A 182 14.16 15.32 6.93
C PRO A 182 13.97 14.93 5.47
N LEU A 183 13.18 13.88 5.18
CA LEU A 183 12.88 13.40 3.84
C LEU A 183 11.51 13.85 3.33
N ASN A 184 10.76 14.64 4.11
CA ASN A 184 9.40 15.07 3.81
C ASN A 184 8.44 13.89 3.51
N MET A 185 8.51 12.85 4.34
CA MET A 185 7.73 11.62 4.20
C MET A 185 6.60 11.55 5.25
N SER A 186 5.45 11.02 4.87
CA SER A 186 4.32 10.78 5.77
C SER A 186 4.45 9.45 6.53
N PHE A 187 3.70 9.36 7.62
CA PHE A 187 3.47 8.12 8.36
C PHE A 187 1.97 7.80 8.31
N GLU A 188 1.61 6.64 7.78
CA GLU A 188 0.25 6.10 7.82
C GLU A 188 0.18 5.05 8.94
N ALA A 189 -0.74 5.28 9.88
CA ALA A 189 -0.85 4.52 11.11
C ALA A 189 -2.06 3.58 11.04
N TRP A 190 -1.77 2.29 10.85
CA TRP A 190 -2.79 1.25 10.99
C TRP A 190 -2.72 0.64 12.40
N CYS A 191 -3.70 0.97 13.24
CA CYS A 191 -3.80 0.51 14.63
C CYS A 191 -5.24 0.11 14.99
N TYR A 192 -5.39 -0.67 16.07
CA TYR A 192 -6.70 -0.91 16.66
C TYR A 192 -7.16 0.31 17.47
N HIS A 193 -8.47 0.58 17.43
CA HIS A 193 -9.11 1.46 18.38
C HIS A 193 -9.31 0.67 19.71
N PRO A 194 -9.00 1.25 20.87
CA PRO A 194 -9.18 0.61 22.18
C PRO A 194 -10.65 0.33 22.54
#